data_AF-A0A8J3DYW8-F1
#
_entry.id   AF-A0A8J3DYW8-F1
#
_cell.length_a   1.000
_cell.length_b   1.000
_cell.length_c   1.000
_cell.angle_alpha   90.00
_cell.angle_beta   90.00
_cell.angle_gamma   90.00
#
_symmetry.space_group_name_H-M   'P 1'
#
loop_
_entity.id
_entity.type
_entity.pdbx_description
1 polymer ?
#
loop_
_entity_poly.entity_id
_entity_poly.type
_entity_poly.pdbx_seq_one_letter_code
_entity_poly.pdbx_strand_id
1 'polypeptide(L)'
;MIYLLSILALTLHPLIWKACYKNKLFLISQVARLVIGILVIFVVSYFRLIDYTFEAFVSYGLFFLGLFFVLDFVHFKMKWSWITGAIGVLLLLSGVYMHSIYSMTITHDKYAFVKKKVEVVSKDSVSMDEKHIPVVPEKYARYRSEKLLGELEHSSYYELGHTTIQKIDGTLYWVTPIEYTGFFKWLKAKSVPGYITMSAEDENADAKLVKHDMTYVPSAYFNQDLKRHVRSEYKDTILLDPSFEPDDSGKPFYVVPYGHYNKFRQIIDIEGVYVVNPENGAIKDYKNKHVPKFIDQTIPTTVAEQWNSWYGKYVHGFWNSHFTQEDVKNPTHWKGMDEVNGVFNNQLQLNWFTDFTRPKAGSGSMVGYSLLNARTGKLTFYKDANGSLNGKAAMNVAEKTFRAQKYSAGTPTLYMIYGQFTWVVPLMDSNDVFRDMMLINAKNEKVYSADETKRNLFDAYKYQLATRLTGDDTVPNDIAELKEHTGTITDVYKYQAEENTNVEFMIKGLDKVFVVSSENNPYVVFLNKGSKVKIKYVDTDETVTNVKDFERIK
;
A
#
# COMPACT_ATOMS: atom_id res chain seq x y z
N MET A 1 9.56 33.81 -10.09
CA MET A 1 9.07 34.14 -8.73
C MET A 1 10.01 33.61 -7.64
N ILE A 2 10.41 32.32 -7.64
CA ILE A 2 11.23 31.76 -6.56
C ILE A 2 12.58 32.45 -6.34
N TYR A 3 13.27 32.88 -7.40
CA TYR A 3 14.54 33.64 -7.27
C TYR A 3 14.37 35.03 -6.67
N LEU A 4 13.15 35.59 -6.56
CA LEU A 4 12.91 36.82 -5.81
C LEU A 4 13.17 36.63 -4.30
N LEU A 5 13.15 35.38 -3.79
CA LEU A 5 13.62 35.08 -2.43
C LEU A 5 15.08 35.49 -2.21
N SER A 6 15.90 35.59 -3.27
CA SER A 6 17.30 35.98 -3.11
C SER A 6 17.45 37.42 -2.66
N ILE A 7 16.44 38.26 -2.93
CA ILE A 7 16.35 39.64 -2.44
C ILE A 7 16.23 39.66 -0.92
N LEU A 8 15.65 38.63 -0.30
CA LEU A 8 15.58 38.51 1.16
C LEU A 8 16.95 38.31 1.82
N ALA A 9 17.99 37.99 1.04
CA ALA A 9 19.37 37.95 1.54
C ALA A 9 19.99 39.35 1.71
N LEU A 10 19.42 40.36 1.04
CA LEU A 10 19.89 41.74 1.17
C LEU A 10 19.57 42.29 2.55
N THR A 11 20.37 43.24 3.01
CA THR A 11 20.05 44.01 4.21
C THR A 11 18.77 44.80 3.95
N LEU A 12 17.71 44.54 4.70
CA LEU A 12 16.42 45.23 4.50
C LEU A 12 16.24 46.46 5.40
N HIS A 13 17.21 46.75 6.30
CA HIS A 13 17.12 47.88 7.20
C HIS A 13 17.42 49.22 6.48
N PRO A 14 16.46 50.18 6.40
CA PRO A 14 16.65 51.40 5.63
C PRO A 14 17.74 52.35 6.18
N LEU A 15 17.93 52.39 7.51
CA LEU A 15 18.95 53.23 8.14
C LEU A 15 20.38 52.75 7.81
N ILE A 16 20.59 51.44 7.67
CA ILE A 16 21.88 50.87 7.27
C ILE A 16 22.20 51.32 5.85
N TRP A 17 21.23 51.26 4.93
CA TRP A 17 21.39 51.80 3.57
C TRP A 17 21.71 53.29 3.58
N LYS A 18 20.98 54.10 4.35
CA LYS A 18 21.24 55.54 4.45
C LYS A 18 22.66 55.85 4.95
N ALA A 19 23.18 55.05 5.87
CA ALA A 19 24.52 55.24 6.43
C ALA A 19 25.64 54.69 5.53
N CYS A 20 25.39 53.58 4.83
CA CYS A 20 26.43 52.80 4.17
C CYS A 20 26.39 52.81 2.63
N TYR A 21 25.41 53.46 1.97
CA TYR A 21 25.29 53.39 0.50
C TYR A 21 26.52 53.89 -0.27
N LYS A 22 27.31 54.81 0.30
CA LYS A 22 28.56 55.29 -0.31
C LYS A 22 29.77 54.39 -0.04
N ASN A 23 29.65 53.41 0.87
CA ASN A 23 30.73 52.51 1.23
C ASN A 23 30.82 51.36 0.22
N LYS A 24 31.93 51.30 -0.54
CA LYS A 24 32.17 50.24 -1.53
C LYS A 24 32.13 48.83 -0.92
N LEU A 25 32.67 48.63 0.28
CA LEU A 25 32.66 47.32 0.94
C LEU A 25 31.24 46.87 1.30
N PHE A 26 30.37 47.80 1.68
CA PHE A 26 28.96 47.51 1.92
C PHE A 26 28.24 47.11 0.62
N LEU A 27 28.44 47.85 -0.47
CA LEU A 27 27.84 47.48 -1.76
C LEU A 27 28.33 46.11 -2.24
N ILE A 28 29.62 45.82 -2.10
CA ILE A 28 30.20 44.50 -2.42
C ILE A 28 29.55 43.40 -1.57
N SER A 29 29.34 43.64 -0.26
CA SER A 29 28.73 42.64 0.61
C SER A 29 27.26 42.38 0.28
N GLN A 30 26.51 43.39 -0.18
CA GLN A 30 25.13 43.21 -0.65
C GLN A 30 25.08 42.42 -1.96
N VAL A 31 26.00 42.67 -2.91
CA VAL A 31 26.12 41.86 -4.13
C VAL A 31 26.48 40.41 -3.77
N ALA A 32 27.45 40.21 -2.87
CA ALA A 32 27.83 38.87 -2.41
C ALA A 32 26.65 38.13 -1.75
N ARG A 33 25.87 38.80 -0.89
CA ARG A 33 24.66 38.25 -0.27
C ARG A 33 23.60 37.87 -1.31
N LEU A 34 23.38 38.69 -2.32
CA LEU A 34 22.45 38.37 -3.40
C LEU A 34 22.91 37.13 -4.18
N VAL A 35 24.19 37.03 -4.52
CA VAL A 35 24.77 35.85 -5.21
C VAL A 35 24.63 34.60 -4.35
N ILE A 36 24.95 34.68 -3.05
CA ILE A 36 24.76 33.58 -2.10
C ILE A 36 23.28 33.20 -2.02
N GLY A 37 22.37 34.17 -1.95
CA GLY A 37 20.94 33.92 -1.93
C GLY A 37 20.46 33.20 -3.18
N ILE A 38 20.86 33.66 -4.36
CA ILE A 38 20.57 32.99 -5.64
C ILE A 38 21.09 31.55 -5.63
N LEU A 39 22.33 31.34 -5.17
CA LEU A 39 22.94 30.01 -5.10
C LEU A 39 22.18 29.09 -4.13
N VAL A 40 21.85 29.57 -2.93
CA VAL A 40 21.08 28.81 -1.94
C VAL A 40 19.72 28.43 -2.49
N ILE A 41 18.99 29.38 -3.09
CA ILE A 41 17.67 29.11 -3.68
C ILE A 41 17.78 28.17 -4.87
N PHE A 42 18.81 28.33 -5.72
CA PHE A 42 19.08 27.42 -6.82
C PHE A 42 19.29 26.00 -6.29
N VAL A 43 20.19 25.81 -5.33
CA VAL A 43 20.50 24.50 -4.73
C VAL A 43 19.24 23.91 -4.08
N VAL A 44 18.55 24.68 -3.23
CA VAL A 44 17.35 24.21 -2.55
C VAL A 44 16.23 23.86 -3.54
N SER A 45 15.95 24.72 -4.52
CA SER A 45 14.91 24.47 -5.52
C SER A 45 15.28 23.31 -6.45
N TYR A 46 16.57 23.17 -6.77
CA TYR A 46 17.07 22.11 -7.65
C TYR A 46 16.99 20.74 -6.97
N PHE A 47 17.43 20.61 -5.72
CA PHE A 47 17.44 19.32 -5.03
C PHE A 47 16.12 18.96 -4.37
N ARG A 48 15.38 19.93 -3.81
CA ARG A 48 14.11 19.65 -3.12
C ARG A 48 12.88 19.74 -4.02
N LEU A 49 13.02 20.22 -5.26
CA LEU A 49 11.91 20.45 -6.19
C LEU A 49 10.76 21.18 -5.48
N ILE A 50 11.06 22.32 -4.87
CA ILE A 50 10.07 23.13 -4.14
C ILE A 50 9.12 23.81 -5.13
N ASP A 51 7.82 23.73 -4.85
CA ASP A 51 6.77 24.37 -5.64
C ASP A 51 6.85 25.89 -5.52
N TYR A 52 6.38 26.59 -6.55
CA TYR A 52 6.54 28.04 -6.63
C TYR A 52 5.36 28.77 -5.97
N THR A 53 4.58 28.09 -5.12
CA THR A 53 3.47 28.70 -4.40
C THR A 53 3.94 29.75 -3.39
N PHE A 54 3.03 30.68 -3.05
CA PHE A 54 3.26 31.63 -1.97
C PHE A 54 3.43 30.93 -0.61
N GLU A 55 2.74 29.81 -0.37
CA GLU A 55 2.90 29.05 0.88
C GLU A 55 4.31 28.46 1.00
N ALA A 56 4.88 27.92 -0.08
CA ALA A 56 6.27 27.49 -0.10
C ALA A 56 7.21 28.67 0.16
N PHE A 57 6.98 29.80 -0.51
CA PHE A 57 7.76 31.02 -0.32
C PHE A 57 7.82 31.43 1.16
N VAL A 58 6.68 31.49 1.86
CA VAL A 58 6.65 31.86 3.27
C VAL A 58 7.27 30.75 4.13
N SER A 59 6.90 29.49 3.94
CA SER A 59 7.36 28.37 4.77
C SER A 59 8.89 28.22 4.78
N TYR A 60 9.52 28.31 3.61
CA TYR A 60 10.97 28.15 3.48
C TYR A 60 11.72 29.49 3.61
N GLY A 61 11.08 30.61 3.24
CA GLY A 61 11.69 31.94 3.27
C GLY A 61 11.80 32.55 4.68
N LEU A 62 10.90 32.22 5.62
CA LEU A 62 10.92 32.78 6.97
C LEU A 62 12.23 32.50 7.73
N PHE A 63 12.74 31.26 7.65
CA PHE A 63 14.00 30.88 8.28
C PHE A 63 15.19 31.62 7.66
N PHE A 64 15.21 31.69 6.33
CA PHE A 64 16.26 32.35 5.58
C PHE A 64 16.29 33.86 5.91
N LEU A 65 15.14 34.52 5.87
CA LEU A 65 14.99 35.94 6.20
C LEU A 65 15.35 36.23 7.67
N GLY A 66 14.88 35.39 8.60
CA GLY A 66 15.19 35.51 10.02
C GLY A 66 16.70 35.46 10.31
N LEU A 67 17.42 34.54 9.63
CA LEU A 67 18.87 34.42 9.75
C LEU A 67 19.61 35.69 9.32
N PHE A 68 19.26 36.27 8.16
CA PHE A 68 19.92 37.50 7.69
C PHE A 68 19.64 38.70 8.59
N PHE A 69 18.46 38.79 9.18
CA PHE A 69 18.11 39.87 10.10
C PHE A 69 18.92 39.79 11.40
N VAL A 70 19.17 38.58 11.91
CA VAL A 70 20.07 38.38 13.05
C VAL A 70 21.51 38.72 12.69
N LEU A 71 21.98 38.32 11.51
CA LEU A 71 23.33 38.66 11.03
C LEU A 71 23.52 40.19 10.88
N ASP A 72 22.50 40.88 10.35
CA ASP A 72 22.52 42.35 10.23
C ASP A 72 22.59 43.03 11.59
N PHE A 73 21.87 42.53 12.58
CA PHE A 73 21.96 43.05 13.95
C PHE A 73 23.36 42.87 14.56
N VAL A 74 23.97 41.69 14.38
CA VAL A 74 25.30 41.39 14.91
C VAL A 74 26.37 42.28 14.26
N HIS A 75 26.24 42.54 12.96
CA HIS A 75 27.25 43.27 12.18
C HIS A 75 27.09 44.80 12.26
N PHE A 76 25.89 45.33 12.07
CA PHE A 76 25.61 46.75 12.03
C PHE A 76 25.04 47.21 13.37
N LYS A 77 25.93 47.46 14.35
CA LYS A 77 25.58 47.99 15.69
C LYS A 77 25.14 49.45 15.64
N MET A 78 24.01 49.73 15.00
CA MET A 78 23.41 51.06 14.84
C MET A 78 22.28 51.32 15.83
N LYS A 79 21.91 52.59 16.03
CA LYS A 79 20.70 52.96 16.79
C LYS A 79 19.49 52.25 16.15
N TRP A 80 18.67 51.57 16.96
CA TRP A 80 17.50 50.78 16.55
C TRP A 80 17.80 49.42 15.86
N SER A 81 19.05 48.99 15.69
CA SER A 81 19.35 47.69 15.07
C SER A 81 18.88 46.48 15.91
N TRP A 82 18.67 46.67 17.21
CA TRP A 82 18.07 45.65 18.07
C TRP A 82 16.66 45.24 17.61
N ILE A 83 15.91 46.14 16.93
CA ILE A 83 14.59 45.83 16.36
C ILE A 83 14.73 44.86 15.19
N THR A 84 15.73 45.04 14.33
CA THR A 84 15.98 44.07 13.25
C THR A 84 16.40 42.71 13.80
N GLY A 85 17.20 42.69 14.87
CA GLY A 85 17.53 41.44 15.57
C GLY A 85 16.28 40.78 16.18
N ALA A 86 15.43 41.55 16.84
CA ALA A 86 14.18 41.06 17.43
C ALA A 86 13.20 40.51 16.38
N ILE A 87 13.04 41.20 15.24
CA ILE A 87 12.24 40.71 14.10
C ILE A 87 12.85 39.42 13.56
N GLY A 88 14.17 39.35 13.41
CA GLY A 88 14.87 38.15 12.96
C GLY A 88 14.60 36.94 13.85
N VAL A 89 14.71 37.11 15.18
CA VAL A 89 14.37 36.07 16.17
C VAL A 89 12.89 35.68 16.07
N LEU A 90 11.98 36.64 15.94
CA LEU A 90 10.55 36.36 15.80
C LEU A 90 10.23 35.57 14.51
N LEU A 91 10.89 35.87 13.40
CA LEU A 91 10.74 35.11 12.15
C LEU A 91 11.26 33.67 12.29
N LEU A 92 12.38 33.47 12.98
CA LEU A 92 12.89 32.13 13.28
C LEU A 92 11.93 31.36 14.18
N LEU A 93 11.42 31.97 15.25
CA LEU A 93 10.43 31.36 16.14
C LEU A 93 9.13 31.05 15.40
N SER A 94 8.68 31.93 14.51
CA SER A 94 7.52 31.70 13.64
C SER A 94 7.76 30.52 12.69
N GLY A 95 8.93 30.44 12.06
CA GLY A 95 9.31 29.29 11.25
C GLY A 95 9.28 27.97 12.04
N VAL A 96 9.85 27.96 13.25
CA VAL A 96 9.82 26.79 14.15
C VAL A 96 8.38 26.43 14.53
N TYR A 97 7.56 27.42 14.87
CA TYR A 97 6.14 27.22 15.16
C TYR A 97 5.40 26.59 13.97
N MET A 98 5.57 27.15 12.77
CA MET A 98 4.88 26.65 11.56
C MET A 98 5.29 25.23 11.18
N HIS A 99 6.55 24.85 11.41
CA HIS A 99 7.04 23.51 11.07
C HIS A 99 6.71 22.46 12.14
N SER A 100 6.81 22.81 13.43
CA SER A 100 6.72 21.83 14.52
C SER A 100 5.40 21.86 15.28
N ILE A 101 4.85 23.05 15.55
CA ILE A 101 3.72 23.23 16.47
C ILE A 101 2.41 23.37 15.71
N TYR A 102 2.39 24.07 14.58
CA TYR A 102 1.17 24.35 13.82
C TYR A 102 0.45 23.06 13.38
N SER A 103 1.20 22.03 13.01
CA SER A 103 0.68 20.70 12.70
C SER A 103 -0.18 20.10 13.83
N MET A 104 0.17 20.39 15.09
CA MET A 104 -0.52 19.92 16.30
C MET A 104 -1.77 20.74 16.62
N THR A 105 -1.76 22.04 16.33
CA THR A 105 -2.90 22.92 16.62
C THR A 105 -4.09 22.69 15.69
N ILE A 106 -3.86 22.13 14.51
CA ILE A 106 -4.88 21.88 13.47
C ILE A 106 -5.35 20.42 13.39
N THR A 107 -5.11 19.62 14.42
CA THR A 107 -5.55 18.20 14.46
C THR A 107 -7.06 18.05 14.22
N HIS A 108 -7.86 18.97 14.74
CA HIS A 108 -9.30 19.01 14.48
C HIS A 108 -9.63 19.25 12.99
N ASP A 109 -8.92 20.19 12.34
CA ASP A 109 -9.09 20.47 10.91
C ASP A 109 -8.68 19.27 10.05
N LYS A 110 -7.58 18.58 10.40
CA LYS A 110 -7.13 17.34 9.74
C LYS A 110 -8.17 16.24 9.83
N TYR A 111 -8.72 16.00 11.02
CA TYR A 111 -9.80 15.04 11.21
C TYR A 111 -11.05 15.44 10.42
N ALA A 112 -11.47 16.70 10.49
CA ALA A 112 -12.66 17.19 9.80
C ALA A 112 -12.52 17.12 8.26
N PHE A 113 -11.32 17.34 7.73
CA PHE A 113 -11.01 17.18 6.30
C PHE A 113 -11.27 15.75 5.84
N VAL A 114 -10.70 14.75 6.53
CA VAL A 114 -10.86 13.34 6.15
C VAL A 114 -12.28 12.86 6.42
N LYS A 115 -12.89 13.25 7.55
CA LYS A 115 -14.25 12.85 7.94
C LYS A 115 -15.29 13.14 6.85
N LYS A 116 -15.12 14.22 6.07
CA LYS A 116 -16.00 14.55 4.92
C LYS A 116 -15.92 13.54 3.77
N LYS A 117 -14.82 12.80 3.66
CA LYS A 117 -14.56 11.77 2.65
C LYS A 117 -14.87 10.35 3.18
N VAL A 118 -15.18 10.21 4.48
CA VAL A 118 -15.43 8.91 5.11
C VAL A 118 -16.89 8.52 5.04
N GLU A 119 -17.14 7.30 4.57
CA GLU A 119 -18.38 6.58 4.76
C GLU A 119 -18.18 5.46 5.79
N VAL A 120 -19.03 5.39 6.81
CA VAL A 120 -18.97 4.33 7.83
C VAL A 120 -20.00 3.27 7.49
N VAL A 121 -19.53 2.06 7.22
CA VAL A 121 -20.35 0.90 6.85
C VAL A 121 -20.23 -0.16 7.95
N SER A 122 -21.31 -0.92 8.16
CA SER A 122 -21.31 -2.01 9.14
C SER A 122 -20.47 -3.18 8.61
N LYS A 123 -20.89 -3.79 7.50
CA LYS A 123 -20.24 -4.95 6.87
C LYS A 123 -20.27 -4.80 5.36
N ASP A 124 -19.24 -5.30 4.67
CA ASP A 124 -19.31 -5.43 3.21
C ASP A 124 -20.42 -6.41 2.83
N SER A 125 -21.24 -6.06 1.86
CA SER A 125 -22.33 -6.93 1.42
C SER A 125 -21.90 -7.90 0.33
N VAL A 126 -20.73 -7.68 -0.27
CA VAL A 126 -20.29 -8.46 -1.44
C VAL A 126 -19.00 -9.21 -1.14
N SER A 127 -19.01 -10.52 -1.40
CA SER A 127 -17.78 -11.32 -1.36
C SER A 127 -16.88 -11.00 -2.54
N MET A 128 -15.57 -11.13 -2.33
CA MET A 128 -14.57 -11.08 -3.37
C MET A 128 -14.62 -12.37 -4.19
N ASP A 129 -14.43 -12.23 -5.51
CA ASP A 129 -14.27 -13.38 -6.40
C ASP A 129 -12.92 -14.06 -6.13
N GLU A 130 -12.94 -15.38 -5.88
CA GLU A 130 -11.75 -16.21 -5.65
C GLU A 130 -10.70 -15.98 -6.75
N LYS A 131 -11.15 -15.89 -8.00
CA LYS A 131 -10.28 -15.72 -9.16
C LYS A 131 -9.38 -14.49 -9.03
N HIS A 132 -9.93 -13.37 -8.57
CA HIS A 132 -9.23 -12.09 -8.53
C HIS A 132 -8.55 -11.78 -7.20
N ILE A 133 -8.49 -12.74 -6.27
CA ILE A 133 -7.70 -12.60 -5.03
C ILE A 133 -6.22 -12.79 -5.36
N PRO A 134 -5.35 -11.78 -5.12
CA PRO A 134 -3.91 -11.94 -5.26
C PRO A 134 -3.37 -12.95 -4.26
N VAL A 135 -2.60 -13.91 -4.75
CA VAL A 135 -1.97 -14.96 -3.94
C VAL A 135 -0.44 -14.90 -4.00
N VAL A 136 0.09 -14.28 -5.06
CA VAL A 136 1.52 -14.08 -5.25
C VAL A 136 1.98 -12.86 -4.44
N PRO A 137 2.96 -12.99 -3.52
CA PRO A 137 3.49 -11.87 -2.76
C PRO A 137 4.28 -10.91 -3.63
N GLU A 138 4.23 -9.62 -3.30
CA GLU A 138 5.07 -8.59 -3.92
C GLU A 138 6.56 -8.95 -3.87
N LYS A 139 7.05 -9.40 -2.70
CA LYS A 139 8.46 -9.79 -2.53
C LYS A 139 8.88 -10.93 -3.43
N TYR A 140 8.03 -11.94 -3.61
CA TYR A 140 8.31 -13.04 -4.52
C TYR A 140 8.29 -12.58 -5.97
N ALA A 141 7.35 -11.71 -6.34
CA ALA A 141 7.33 -11.08 -7.66
C ALA A 141 8.58 -10.23 -7.93
N ARG A 142 9.05 -9.49 -6.92
CA ARG A 142 10.31 -8.74 -6.95
C ARG A 142 11.51 -9.67 -7.10
N TYR A 143 11.59 -10.75 -6.32
CA TYR A 143 12.64 -11.77 -6.45
C TYR A 143 12.71 -12.37 -7.87
N ARG A 144 11.56 -12.70 -8.46
CA ARG A 144 11.50 -13.17 -9.86
C ARG A 144 11.93 -12.10 -10.86
N SER A 145 11.55 -10.85 -10.61
CA SER A 145 11.97 -9.71 -11.42
C SER A 145 13.49 -9.47 -11.33
N GLU A 146 14.10 -9.67 -10.17
CA GLU A 146 15.55 -9.52 -9.98
C GLU A 146 16.35 -10.56 -10.78
N LYS A 147 15.86 -11.80 -10.83
CA LYS A 147 16.45 -12.84 -11.68
C LYS A 147 16.41 -12.44 -13.15
N LEU A 148 15.25 -12.00 -13.63
CA LEU A 148 15.06 -11.59 -15.03
C LEU A 148 15.88 -10.33 -15.38
N LEU A 149 16.01 -9.39 -14.44
CA LEU A 149 16.89 -8.22 -14.59
C LEU A 149 18.36 -8.65 -14.77
N GLY A 150 18.80 -9.67 -14.04
CA GLY A 150 20.15 -10.22 -14.14
C GLY A 150 20.50 -10.80 -15.51
N GLU A 151 19.50 -11.23 -16.27
CA GLU A 151 19.64 -11.79 -17.63
C GLU A 151 19.76 -10.70 -18.71
N LEU A 152 19.49 -9.43 -18.37
CA LEU A 152 19.59 -8.33 -19.34
C LEU A 152 21.03 -8.01 -19.72
N GLU A 153 21.21 -7.55 -20.96
CA GLU A 153 22.46 -6.95 -21.39
C GLU A 153 22.79 -5.72 -20.52
N HIS A 154 24.04 -5.66 -20.05
CA HIS A 154 24.51 -4.60 -19.15
C HIS A 154 23.66 -4.44 -17.88
N SER A 155 23.10 -5.54 -17.34
CA SER A 155 22.28 -5.55 -16.11
C SER A 155 22.83 -4.70 -14.96
N SER A 156 24.17 -4.60 -14.81
CA SER A 156 24.84 -3.71 -13.85
C SER A 156 24.56 -2.19 -14.00
N TYR A 157 23.83 -1.77 -15.03
CA TYR A 157 23.43 -0.38 -15.25
C TYR A 157 22.07 -0.07 -14.63
N TYR A 158 21.32 -1.12 -14.29
CA TYR A 158 19.92 -1.05 -13.96
C TYR A 158 19.63 -1.69 -12.61
N GLU A 159 18.56 -1.23 -11.99
CA GLU A 159 17.97 -1.77 -10.78
C GLU A 159 16.43 -1.80 -10.92
N LEU A 160 15.75 -2.45 -9.98
CA LEU A 160 14.29 -2.46 -9.95
C LEU A 160 13.76 -1.25 -9.17
N GLY A 161 12.86 -0.50 -9.79
CA GLY A 161 12.09 0.54 -9.13
C GLY A 161 11.03 -0.05 -8.18
N HIS A 162 10.03 0.77 -7.84
CA HIS A 162 8.97 0.36 -6.93
C HIS A 162 7.97 -0.60 -7.59
N THR A 163 7.75 -1.77 -6.98
CA THR A 163 6.79 -2.76 -7.46
C THR A 163 5.38 -2.36 -7.03
N THR A 164 4.41 -2.42 -7.94
CA THR A 164 3.02 -2.05 -7.64
C THR A 164 2.07 -3.08 -8.22
N ILE A 165 0.94 -3.34 -7.54
CA ILE A 165 -0.13 -4.19 -8.08
C ILE A 165 -1.10 -3.34 -8.91
N GLN A 166 -1.44 -3.82 -10.10
CA GLN A 166 -2.26 -3.09 -11.06
C GLN A 166 -3.19 -4.02 -11.81
N LYS A 167 -4.32 -3.48 -12.27
CA LYS A 167 -5.25 -4.18 -13.17
C LYS A 167 -4.88 -3.84 -14.61
N ILE A 168 -4.43 -4.84 -15.35
CA ILE A 168 -4.15 -4.74 -16.79
C ILE A 168 -5.08 -5.73 -17.49
N ASP A 169 -5.92 -5.24 -18.40
CA ASP A 169 -6.88 -6.06 -19.17
C ASP A 169 -7.76 -6.98 -18.27
N GLY A 170 -8.18 -6.45 -17.12
CA GLY A 170 -9.04 -7.15 -16.17
C GLY A 170 -8.38 -8.25 -15.34
N THR A 171 -7.05 -8.37 -15.37
CA THR A 171 -6.27 -9.31 -14.54
C THR A 171 -5.25 -8.53 -13.71
N LEU A 172 -4.96 -9.00 -12.50
CA LEU A 172 -4.02 -8.32 -11.60
C LEU A 172 -2.57 -8.77 -11.84
N TYR A 173 -1.69 -7.79 -12.01
CA TYR A 173 -0.25 -7.98 -12.22
C TYR A 173 0.56 -7.18 -11.21
N TRP A 174 1.65 -7.77 -10.74
CA TRP A 174 2.77 -7.04 -10.17
C TRP A 174 3.59 -6.42 -11.30
N VAL A 175 3.69 -5.10 -11.30
CA VAL A 175 4.43 -4.32 -12.29
C VAL A 175 5.62 -3.67 -11.59
N THR A 176 6.81 -3.91 -12.14
CA THR A 176 8.06 -3.36 -11.60
C THR A 176 8.81 -2.62 -12.72
N PRO A 177 8.88 -1.28 -12.69
CA PRO A 177 9.70 -0.54 -13.63
C PRO A 177 11.18 -0.84 -13.42
N ILE A 178 11.95 -0.82 -14.50
CA ILE A 178 13.42 -0.83 -14.41
C ILE A 178 13.89 0.62 -14.25
N GLU A 179 14.97 0.81 -13.52
CA GLU A 179 15.52 2.11 -13.16
C GLU A 179 17.05 2.11 -13.29
N TYR A 180 17.69 3.27 -13.30
CA TYR A 180 19.15 3.37 -13.35
C TYR A 180 19.76 3.22 -11.96
N THR A 181 20.82 2.40 -11.82
CA THR A 181 21.53 2.23 -10.54
C THR A 181 22.37 3.46 -10.14
N GLY A 182 22.60 4.42 -11.05
CA GLY A 182 23.30 5.66 -10.69
C GLY A 182 23.86 6.48 -11.85
N PHE A 183 24.45 7.63 -11.52
CA PHE A 183 24.83 8.70 -12.47
C PHE A 183 25.70 8.25 -13.65
N PHE A 184 26.82 7.55 -13.38
CA PHE A 184 27.70 7.11 -14.46
C PHE A 184 27.08 5.99 -15.30
N LYS A 185 26.15 5.22 -14.74
CA LYS A 185 25.39 4.19 -15.45
C LYS A 185 24.36 4.85 -16.36
N TRP A 186 23.62 5.82 -15.85
CA TRP A 186 22.72 6.68 -16.62
C TRP A 186 23.43 7.37 -17.80
N LEU A 187 24.63 7.94 -17.61
CA LEU A 187 25.39 8.56 -18.71
C LEU A 187 25.81 7.58 -19.81
N LYS A 188 26.05 6.30 -19.46
CA LYS A 188 26.50 5.27 -20.40
C LYS A 188 25.33 4.56 -21.09
N ALA A 189 24.25 4.35 -20.35
CA ALA A 189 23.02 3.79 -20.86
C ALA A 189 22.32 4.82 -21.76
N LYS A 190 21.69 4.37 -22.84
CA LYS A 190 20.91 5.25 -23.72
C LYS A 190 19.49 5.49 -23.19
N SER A 191 18.90 4.44 -22.63
CA SER A 191 17.53 4.35 -22.13
C SER A 191 17.47 3.24 -21.08
N VAL A 192 16.45 3.24 -20.23
CA VAL A 192 16.04 2.07 -19.47
C VAL A 192 15.30 1.11 -20.41
N PRO A 193 15.51 -0.22 -20.32
CA PRO A 193 15.02 -1.19 -21.30
C PRO A 193 13.53 -1.57 -21.17
N GLY A 194 12.82 -1.06 -20.17
CA GLY A 194 11.38 -1.28 -19.99
C GLY A 194 11.01 -1.63 -18.56
N TYR A 195 10.08 -2.57 -18.41
CA TYR A 195 9.57 -2.97 -17.09
C TYR A 195 9.25 -4.47 -17.07
N ILE A 196 9.07 -5.02 -15.86
CA ILE A 196 8.80 -6.44 -15.65
C ILE A 196 7.38 -6.60 -15.08
N THR A 197 6.64 -7.57 -15.60
CA THR A 197 5.30 -7.94 -15.14
C THR A 197 5.28 -9.38 -14.64
N MET A 198 4.57 -9.65 -13.55
CA MET A 198 4.29 -11.01 -13.08
C MET A 198 2.83 -11.09 -12.64
N SER A 199 2.16 -12.23 -12.86
CA SER A 199 0.78 -12.40 -12.38
C SER A 199 0.72 -12.25 -10.87
N ALA A 200 -0.28 -11.53 -10.37
CA ALA A 200 -0.58 -11.49 -8.93
C ALA A 200 -1.55 -12.62 -8.52
N GLU A 201 -2.29 -13.18 -9.49
CA GLU A 201 -3.39 -14.13 -9.28
C GLU A 201 -3.01 -15.60 -9.49
N ASP A 202 -1.90 -15.88 -10.17
CA ASP A 202 -1.42 -17.21 -10.55
C ASP A 202 0.02 -17.45 -10.05
N GLU A 203 0.14 -18.35 -9.09
CA GLU A 203 1.39 -18.75 -8.45
C GLU A 203 2.40 -19.44 -9.39
N ASN A 204 1.94 -19.98 -10.52
CA ASN A 204 2.76 -20.70 -11.50
C ASN A 204 3.23 -19.81 -12.65
N ALA A 205 2.72 -18.58 -12.77
CA ALA A 205 3.07 -17.69 -13.85
C ALA A 205 4.49 -17.11 -13.69
N ASP A 206 5.27 -17.15 -14.77
CA ASP A 206 6.60 -16.55 -14.78
C ASP A 206 6.56 -15.01 -14.98
N ALA A 207 7.59 -14.35 -14.45
CA ALA A 207 7.84 -12.94 -14.71
C ALA A 207 8.25 -12.72 -16.18
N LYS A 208 7.78 -11.62 -16.77
CA LYS A 208 7.98 -11.28 -18.18
C LYS A 208 8.51 -9.86 -18.33
N LEU A 209 9.50 -9.68 -19.19
CA LEU A 209 10.05 -8.37 -19.54
C LEU A 209 9.23 -7.76 -20.68
N VAL A 210 8.69 -6.57 -20.46
CA VAL A 210 8.05 -5.74 -21.49
C VAL A 210 9.05 -4.66 -21.90
N LYS A 211 9.51 -4.74 -23.16
CA LYS A 211 10.61 -3.89 -23.67
C LYS A 211 10.10 -2.54 -24.16
N HIS A 212 10.62 -1.46 -23.56
CA HIS A 212 10.36 -0.07 -23.95
C HIS A 212 11.59 0.78 -23.65
N ASP A 213 11.97 1.67 -24.56
CA ASP A 213 13.09 2.60 -24.35
C ASP A 213 12.64 3.81 -23.52
N MET A 214 12.77 3.71 -22.21
CA MET A 214 12.32 4.72 -21.26
C MET A 214 13.47 5.69 -20.91
N THR A 215 13.28 6.97 -21.21
CA THR A 215 14.26 8.04 -20.95
C THR A 215 13.91 8.86 -19.71
N TYR A 216 12.62 9.13 -19.49
CA TYR A 216 12.11 9.95 -18.39
C TYR A 216 11.64 9.07 -17.24
N VAL A 217 12.56 8.77 -16.31
CA VAL A 217 12.33 7.86 -15.17
C VAL A 217 12.75 8.54 -13.85
N PRO A 218 12.25 8.09 -12.67
CA PRO A 218 12.60 8.69 -11.38
C PRO A 218 14.11 8.72 -11.07
N SER A 219 14.85 7.69 -11.46
CA SER A 219 16.31 7.56 -11.28
C SER A 219 17.17 8.30 -12.31
N ALA A 220 16.57 8.91 -13.34
CA ALA A 220 17.31 9.70 -14.31
C ALA A 220 17.76 11.04 -13.73
N TYR A 221 18.68 11.72 -14.42
CA TYR A 221 19.29 12.95 -13.94
C TYR A 221 18.91 14.17 -14.78
N PHE A 222 19.06 15.36 -14.18
CA PHE A 222 18.70 16.64 -14.80
C PHE A 222 17.26 16.62 -15.34
N ASN A 223 17.01 17.13 -16.54
CA ASN A 223 15.66 17.22 -17.09
C ASN A 223 15.06 15.87 -17.52
N GLN A 224 15.81 14.76 -17.43
CA GLN A 224 15.26 13.42 -17.63
C GLN A 224 14.69 12.84 -16.32
N ASP A 225 15.06 13.40 -15.16
CA ASP A 225 14.40 13.09 -13.88
C ASP A 225 12.89 13.36 -14.02
N LEU A 226 12.09 12.33 -13.75
CA LEU A 226 10.63 12.38 -13.93
C LEU A 226 9.97 13.56 -13.22
N LYS A 227 10.21 13.72 -11.90
CA LYS A 227 9.55 14.78 -11.12
C LYS A 227 10.05 16.16 -11.54
N ARG A 228 11.34 16.29 -11.89
CA ARG A 228 11.92 17.54 -12.39
C ARG A 228 11.35 17.94 -13.73
N HIS A 229 11.21 17.00 -14.64
CA HIS A 229 10.61 17.22 -15.95
C HIS A 229 9.21 17.80 -15.80
N VAL A 230 8.37 17.15 -14.98
CA VAL A 230 7.03 17.66 -14.64
C VAL A 230 7.09 19.04 -13.98
N ARG A 231 7.99 19.25 -13.01
CA ARG A 231 8.13 20.56 -12.33
C ARG A 231 8.60 21.68 -13.27
N SER A 232 9.33 21.36 -14.34
CA SER A 232 9.78 22.38 -15.29
C SER A 232 8.61 23.03 -16.04
N GLU A 233 7.55 22.25 -16.29
CA GLU A 233 6.31 22.69 -16.93
C GLU A 233 5.28 23.20 -15.90
N TYR A 234 5.10 22.49 -14.77
CA TYR A 234 4.10 22.75 -13.75
C TYR A 234 4.74 23.23 -12.44
N LYS A 235 4.89 24.55 -12.32
CA LYS A 235 5.67 25.21 -11.27
C LYS A 235 4.93 25.37 -9.94
N ASP A 236 3.62 25.59 -9.99
CA ASP A 236 2.82 26.02 -8.83
C ASP A 236 2.06 24.87 -8.15
N THR A 237 2.19 23.64 -8.63
CA THR A 237 1.50 22.47 -8.07
C THR A 237 2.38 21.67 -7.11
N ILE A 238 1.76 21.11 -6.06
CA ILE A 238 2.44 20.16 -5.17
C ILE A 238 2.49 18.82 -5.90
N LEU A 239 3.69 18.33 -6.21
CA LEU A 239 3.89 17.02 -6.82
C LEU A 239 4.06 15.98 -5.71
N LEU A 240 3.34 14.87 -5.82
CA LEU A 240 3.38 13.76 -4.87
C LEU A 240 4.16 12.58 -5.45
N ASP A 241 4.12 11.43 -4.77
CA ASP A 241 4.88 10.26 -5.17
C ASP A 241 4.29 9.60 -6.41
N PRO A 242 5.11 9.35 -7.45
CA PRO A 242 4.64 8.81 -8.70
C PRO A 242 4.40 7.31 -8.59
N SER A 243 3.43 6.81 -9.36
CA SER A 243 3.25 5.39 -9.67
C SER A 243 3.66 5.15 -11.12
N PHE A 244 4.17 3.94 -11.40
CA PHE A 244 4.40 3.50 -12.77
C PHE A 244 3.23 2.65 -13.20
N GLU A 245 2.45 3.07 -14.19
CA GLU A 245 1.21 2.40 -14.59
C GLU A 245 1.12 2.21 -16.11
N PRO A 246 1.48 1.03 -16.66
CA PRO A 246 1.23 0.73 -18.05
C PRO A 246 -0.27 0.70 -18.37
N ASP A 247 -0.62 1.06 -19.60
CA ASP A 247 -1.99 0.88 -20.09
C ASP A 247 -2.29 -0.58 -20.45
N ASP A 248 -3.55 -0.86 -20.80
CA ASP A 248 -4.01 -2.20 -21.19
C ASP A 248 -3.30 -2.76 -22.45
N SER A 249 -2.61 -1.90 -23.23
CA SER A 249 -1.79 -2.32 -24.38
C SER A 249 -0.33 -2.61 -24.02
N GLY A 250 0.05 -2.43 -22.76
CA GLY A 250 1.42 -2.56 -22.27
C GLY A 250 2.28 -1.32 -22.48
N LYS A 251 1.70 -0.19 -22.89
CA LYS A 251 2.46 1.05 -23.06
C LYS A 251 2.77 1.67 -21.69
N PRO A 252 4.02 1.99 -21.37
CA PRO A 252 4.40 2.46 -20.05
C PRO A 252 3.98 3.92 -19.83
N PHE A 253 3.52 4.23 -18.63
CA PHE A 253 3.32 5.61 -18.16
C PHE A 253 3.79 5.77 -16.73
N TYR A 254 4.28 6.96 -16.39
CA TYR A 254 4.37 7.38 -15.00
C TYR A 254 3.23 8.34 -14.69
N VAL A 255 2.53 8.06 -13.60
CA VAL A 255 1.43 8.87 -13.09
C VAL A 255 1.95 9.64 -11.90
N VAL A 256 1.99 10.97 -12.00
CA VAL A 256 2.48 11.87 -10.95
C VAL A 256 1.29 12.62 -10.36
N PRO A 257 0.76 12.23 -9.19
CA PRO A 257 -0.33 12.95 -8.57
C PRO A 257 0.08 14.35 -8.15
N TYR A 258 -0.86 15.28 -8.26
CA TYR A 258 -0.66 16.66 -7.86
C TYR A 258 -1.86 17.23 -7.11
N GLY A 259 -1.60 18.29 -6.34
CA GLY A 259 -2.64 18.96 -5.58
C GLY A 259 -2.19 20.27 -4.97
N HIS A 260 -2.92 20.71 -3.96
CA HIS A 260 -2.66 21.90 -3.17
C HIS A 260 -2.80 21.61 -1.68
N TYR A 261 -2.22 22.49 -0.87
CA TYR A 261 -2.40 22.42 0.57
C TYR A 261 -3.60 23.27 1.01
N ASN A 262 -4.50 22.63 1.73
CA ASN A 262 -5.41 23.27 2.66
C ASN A 262 -4.62 23.58 3.95
N LYS A 263 -4.75 24.80 4.48
CA LYS A 263 -4.11 25.24 5.73
C LYS A 263 -2.57 25.19 5.72
N PHE A 264 -1.93 26.02 4.90
CA PHE A 264 -0.49 26.35 4.97
C PHE A 264 0.44 25.12 5.06
N ARG A 265 0.51 24.35 3.97
CA ARG A 265 1.35 23.15 3.86
C ARG A 265 1.05 21.96 4.79
N GLN A 266 -0.14 21.88 5.37
CA GLN A 266 -0.47 20.84 6.35
C GLN A 266 -1.50 19.79 5.92
N ILE A 267 -2.49 20.16 5.12
CA ILE A 267 -3.56 19.26 4.67
C ILE A 267 -3.49 19.18 3.15
N ILE A 268 -2.91 18.12 2.59
CA ILE A 268 -2.86 17.94 1.14
C ILE A 268 -4.22 17.49 0.61
N ASP A 269 -4.71 18.14 -0.44
CA ASP A 269 -5.87 17.70 -1.22
C ASP A 269 -5.46 17.52 -2.69
N ILE A 270 -5.83 16.37 -3.25
CA ILE A 270 -5.38 15.92 -4.58
C ILE A 270 -6.36 16.43 -5.63
N GLU A 271 -5.85 17.04 -6.68
CA GLU A 271 -6.66 17.64 -7.77
C GLU A 271 -6.66 16.80 -9.05
N GLY A 272 -5.59 16.06 -9.30
CA GLY A 272 -5.40 15.30 -10.52
C GLY A 272 -4.05 14.61 -10.58
N VAL A 273 -3.70 14.19 -11.79
CA VAL A 273 -2.44 13.51 -12.11
C VAL A 273 -1.83 14.07 -13.39
N TYR A 274 -0.50 14.15 -13.42
CA TYR A 274 0.26 14.32 -14.65
C TYR A 274 0.69 12.95 -15.14
N VAL A 275 0.25 12.57 -16.34
CA VAL A 275 0.61 11.30 -16.98
C VAL A 275 1.75 11.57 -17.95
N VAL A 276 2.91 11.00 -17.66
CA VAL A 276 4.15 11.18 -18.41
C VAL A 276 4.40 9.93 -19.24
N ASN A 277 4.58 10.09 -20.54
CA ASN A 277 5.14 9.03 -21.39
C ASN A 277 6.67 9.00 -21.19
N PRO A 278 7.24 7.93 -20.60
CA PRO A 278 8.66 7.87 -20.29
C PRO A 278 9.55 7.78 -21.53
N GLU A 279 9.03 7.42 -22.70
CA GLU A 279 9.82 7.31 -23.94
C GLU A 279 10.18 8.68 -24.52
N ASN A 280 9.23 9.62 -24.50
CA ASN A 280 9.37 10.90 -25.18
C ASN A 280 9.15 12.14 -24.29
N GLY A 281 8.78 11.94 -23.02
CA GLY A 281 8.58 13.02 -22.06
C GLY A 281 7.27 13.79 -22.25
N ALA A 282 6.35 13.35 -23.10
CA ALA A 282 5.07 14.03 -23.26
C ALA A 282 4.25 13.94 -21.96
N ILE A 283 3.78 15.10 -21.47
CA ILE A 283 2.97 15.19 -20.24
C ILE A 283 1.52 15.51 -20.62
N LYS A 284 0.57 14.77 -20.03
CA LYS A 284 -0.86 15.06 -20.08
C LYS A 284 -1.40 15.31 -18.68
N ASP A 285 -2.09 16.43 -18.51
CA ASP A 285 -2.78 16.78 -17.26
C ASP A 285 -4.21 16.20 -17.27
N TYR A 286 -4.54 15.43 -16.23
CA TYR A 286 -5.90 14.98 -15.96
C TYR A 286 -6.34 15.33 -14.55
N LYS A 287 -7.38 16.16 -14.44
CA LYS A 287 -8.11 16.36 -13.18
C LYS A 287 -8.88 15.11 -12.78
N ASN A 288 -9.13 14.92 -11.48
CA ASN A 288 -9.73 13.70 -10.89
C ASN A 288 -10.93 13.09 -11.68
N LYS A 289 -11.83 13.92 -12.24
CA LYS A 289 -13.01 13.43 -12.99
C LYS A 289 -12.70 12.92 -14.40
N HIS A 290 -11.52 13.21 -14.94
CA HIS A 290 -11.13 12.95 -16.33
C HIS A 290 -9.93 12.01 -16.45
N VAL A 291 -9.48 11.43 -15.34
CA VAL A 291 -8.37 10.47 -15.33
C VAL A 291 -8.73 9.27 -16.23
N PRO A 292 -7.83 8.79 -17.11
CA PRO A 292 -8.04 7.58 -17.91
C PRO A 292 -8.36 6.33 -17.08
N LYS A 293 -9.11 5.38 -17.61
CA LYS A 293 -9.58 4.19 -16.86
C LYS A 293 -8.46 3.22 -16.42
N PHE A 294 -7.37 3.14 -17.19
CA PHE A 294 -6.23 2.26 -16.88
C PHE A 294 -5.43 2.73 -15.66
N ILE A 295 -5.61 3.99 -15.22
CA ILE A 295 -4.93 4.52 -14.05
C ILE A 295 -5.70 4.10 -12.79
N ASP A 296 -5.11 3.20 -12.03
CA ASP A 296 -5.66 2.67 -10.78
C ASP A 296 -5.31 3.56 -9.59
N GLN A 297 -4.17 4.27 -9.63
CA GLN A 297 -3.65 5.05 -8.49
C GLN A 297 -3.53 6.55 -8.82
N THR A 298 -4.32 7.36 -8.12
CA THR A 298 -4.17 8.83 -8.08
C THR A 298 -3.88 9.35 -6.68
N ILE A 299 -4.18 8.57 -5.65
CA ILE A 299 -3.88 8.84 -4.25
C ILE A 299 -2.67 7.98 -3.88
N PRO A 300 -1.48 8.56 -3.61
CA PRO A 300 -0.33 7.79 -3.17
C PRO A 300 -0.52 7.16 -1.80
N THR A 301 0.26 6.11 -1.50
CA THR A 301 0.32 5.46 -0.18
C THR A 301 0.60 6.48 0.93
N THR A 302 1.56 7.39 0.74
CA THR A 302 1.91 8.42 1.74
C THR A 302 0.74 9.34 2.10
N VAL A 303 -0.16 9.63 1.17
CA VAL A 303 -1.39 10.40 1.44
C VAL A 303 -2.45 9.54 2.11
N ALA A 304 -2.59 8.28 1.68
CA ALA A 304 -3.49 7.32 2.28
C ALA A 304 -3.16 7.07 3.77
N GLU A 305 -1.89 6.88 4.10
CA GLU A 305 -1.39 6.73 5.47
C GLU A 305 -1.73 7.96 6.32
N GLN A 306 -1.47 9.17 5.79
CA GLN A 306 -1.81 10.42 6.47
C GLN A 306 -3.31 10.51 6.74
N TRP A 307 -4.15 10.24 5.75
CA TRP A 307 -5.60 10.34 5.91
C TRP A 307 -6.15 9.33 6.91
N ASN A 308 -5.71 8.07 6.85
CA ASN A 308 -6.07 7.03 7.82
C ASN A 308 -5.61 7.40 9.23
N SER A 309 -4.37 7.89 9.37
CA SER A 309 -3.82 8.38 10.62
C SER A 309 -4.63 9.56 11.18
N TRP A 310 -5.00 10.54 10.36
CA TRP A 310 -5.81 11.68 10.81
C TRP A 310 -7.22 11.27 11.21
N TYR A 311 -7.87 10.38 10.46
CA TYR A 311 -9.19 9.86 10.78
C TYR A 311 -9.20 9.06 12.08
N GLY A 312 -8.14 8.30 12.35
CA GLY A 312 -8.04 7.45 13.53
C GLY A 312 -7.52 8.16 14.78
N LYS A 313 -6.41 8.90 14.65
CA LYS A 313 -5.68 9.50 15.79
C LYS A 313 -6.30 10.80 16.27
N TYR A 314 -6.78 11.65 15.37
CA TYR A 314 -7.19 13.02 15.70
C TYR A 314 -8.68 13.18 15.99
N VAL A 315 -9.39 12.09 16.28
CA VAL A 315 -10.73 12.13 16.85
C VAL A 315 -10.67 12.98 18.13
N HIS A 316 -11.59 13.95 18.25
CA HIS A 316 -11.65 14.94 19.35
C HIS A 316 -10.40 15.83 19.52
N GLY A 317 -9.48 15.85 18.55
CA GLY A 317 -8.33 16.78 18.51
C GLY A 317 -7.11 16.36 19.35
N PHE A 318 -6.13 17.27 19.42
CA PHE A 318 -4.77 17.00 19.93
C PHE A 318 -4.72 16.47 21.36
N TRP A 319 -5.44 17.09 22.30
CA TRP A 319 -5.41 16.68 23.70
C TRP A 319 -5.98 15.28 23.89
N ASN A 320 -7.03 14.94 23.15
CA ASN A 320 -7.57 13.58 23.17
C ASN A 320 -6.57 12.58 22.59
N SER A 321 -5.96 12.88 21.43
CA SER A 321 -5.04 11.94 20.78
C SER A 321 -3.81 11.58 21.64
N HIS A 322 -3.36 12.50 22.50
CA HIS A 322 -2.15 12.31 23.31
C HIS A 322 -2.41 11.86 24.75
N PHE A 323 -3.54 12.27 25.36
CA PHE A 323 -3.75 12.06 26.80
C PHE A 323 -4.95 11.14 27.08
N THR A 324 -6.16 11.52 26.65
CA THR A 324 -7.39 10.80 27.00
C THR A 324 -7.62 9.54 26.17
N GLN A 325 -7.27 9.60 24.88
CA GLN A 325 -7.39 8.52 23.89
C GLN A 325 -8.82 7.95 23.73
N GLU A 326 -9.85 8.78 23.93
CA GLU A 326 -11.25 8.42 23.71
C GLU A 326 -11.54 8.29 22.21
N ASP A 327 -12.17 7.18 21.79
CA ASP A 327 -12.47 6.84 20.38
C ASP A 327 -11.28 6.81 19.42
N VAL A 328 -10.06 6.96 19.94
CA VAL A 328 -8.83 6.92 19.17
C VAL A 328 -8.60 5.50 18.67
N LYS A 329 -8.28 5.40 17.39
CA LYS A 329 -7.92 4.15 16.72
C LYS A 329 -6.65 4.37 15.91
N ASN A 330 -5.68 3.49 16.07
CA ASN A 330 -4.39 3.60 15.40
C ASN A 330 -4.37 2.64 14.20
N PRO A 331 -3.99 3.09 13.01
CA PRO A 331 -3.61 2.18 11.93
C PRO A 331 -2.58 1.16 12.44
N THR A 332 -2.70 -0.10 12.02
CA THR A 332 -1.74 -1.13 12.41
C THR A 332 -0.41 -0.87 11.72
N HIS A 333 0.65 -0.73 12.51
CA HIS A 333 2.00 -0.65 11.98
C HIS A 333 2.57 -2.06 11.77
N TRP A 334 2.88 -2.41 10.52
CA TRP A 334 3.58 -3.65 10.17
C TRP A 334 5.07 -3.37 10.01
N LYS A 335 5.92 -4.26 10.53
CA LYS A 335 7.37 -4.03 10.50
C LYS A 335 7.91 -4.32 9.10
N GLY A 336 8.51 -3.32 8.46
CA GLY A 336 9.15 -3.48 7.15
C GLY A 336 8.17 -3.59 5.98
N MET A 337 6.97 -3.04 6.14
CA MET A 337 5.92 -2.90 5.12
C MET A 337 5.32 -1.48 5.25
N ASP A 338 4.74 -0.95 4.18
CA ASP A 338 3.98 0.30 4.20
C ASP A 338 2.79 0.19 5.18
N GLU A 339 2.33 1.29 5.79
CA GLU A 339 1.21 1.25 6.76
C GLU A 339 -0.16 1.04 6.08
N VAL A 340 -0.18 1.05 4.75
CA VAL A 340 -1.33 0.73 3.90
C VAL A 340 -0.94 -0.28 2.82
N ASN A 341 -1.82 -1.23 2.52
CA ASN A 341 -1.60 -2.26 1.51
C ASN A 341 -2.54 -2.05 0.31
N GLY A 342 -2.05 -2.28 -0.91
CA GLY A 342 -2.89 -2.26 -2.11
C GLY A 342 -3.80 -3.50 -2.17
N VAL A 343 -5.12 -3.29 -2.19
CA VAL A 343 -6.14 -4.35 -2.24
C VAL A 343 -7.17 -4.00 -3.31
N PHE A 344 -7.48 -4.96 -4.18
CA PHE A 344 -8.53 -4.78 -5.18
C PHE A 344 -9.87 -5.24 -4.64
N ASN A 345 -10.92 -4.42 -4.78
CA ASN A 345 -12.27 -4.86 -4.44
C ASN A 345 -12.87 -5.74 -5.56
N ASN A 346 -14.08 -6.24 -5.34
CA ASN A 346 -14.81 -7.07 -6.30
C ASN A 346 -15.13 -6.36 -7.64
N GLN A 347 -15.07 -5.03 -7.72
CA GLN A 347 -15.15 -4.28 -8.98
C GLN A 347 -13.77 -4.01 -9.61
N LEU A 348 -12.71 -4.67 -9.12
CA LEU A 348 -11.33 -4.50 -9.55
C LEU A 348 -10.86 -3.04 -9.50
N GLN A 349 -11.24 -2.35 -8.42
CA GLN A 349 -10.72 -1.03 -8.08
C GLN A 349 -9.68 -1.16 -6.98
N LEU A 350 -8.52 -0.53 -7.17
CA LEU A 350 -7.48 -0.46 -6.16
C LEU A 350 -7.94 0.38 -4.97
N ASN A 351 -7.74 -0.16 -3.77
CA ASN A 351 -7.98 0.49 -2.50
C ASN A 351 -6.75 0.34 -1.61
N TRP A 352 -6.42 1.39 -0.86
CA TRP A 352 -5.46 1.33 0.22
C TRP A 352 -6.15 0.78 1.47
N PHE A 353 -5.78 -0.44 1.83
CA PHE A 353 -6.27 -1.16 2.99
C PHE A 353 -5.41 -0.86 4.21
N THR A 354 -6.05 -0.62 5.35
CA THR A 354 -5.40 -0.68 6.66
C THR A 354 -6.41 -1.08 7.72
N ASP A 355 -6.01 -1.95 8.65
CA ASP A 355 -6.80 -2.26 9.83
C ASP A 355 -6.38 -1.37 11.01
N PHE A 356 -7.29 -1.17 11.94
CA PHE A 356 -7.09 -0.27 13.08
C PHE A 356 -7.09 -1.06 14.38
N THR A 357 -6.23 -0.65 15.31
CA THR A 357 -6.13 -1.20 16.67
C THR A 357 -6.37 -0.11 17.71
N ARG A 358 -6.58 -0.52 18.96
CA ARG A 358 -6.68 0.42 20.09
C ARG A 358 -5.28 0.93 20.46
N PRO A 359 -5.11 2.17 20.94
CA PRO A 359 -3.81 2.73 21.31
C PRO A 359 -2.98 1.93 22.31
N LYS A 360 -3.64 1.14 23.18
CA LYS A 360 -3.00 0.30 24.20
C LYS A 360 -3.21 -1.20 23.97
N ALA A 361 -3.59 -1.63 22.77
CA ALA A 361 -3.83 -3.04 22.49
C ALA A 361 -2.51 -3.81 22.25
N GLY A 362 -2.13 -4.64 23.22
CA GLY A 362 -1.36 -5.86 22.94
C GLY A 362 -2.26 -7.01 22.42
N SER A 363 -3.58 -6.78 22.32
CA SER A 363 -4.53 -7.74 21.78
C SER A 363 -4.36 -7.87 20.27
N GLY A 364 -4.27 -9.10 19.77
CA GLY A 364 -4.25 -9.42 18.34
C GLY A 364 -5.56 -9.11 17.61
N SER A 365 -6.35 -8.14 18.07
CA SER A 365 -7.67 -7.80 17.54
C SER A 365 -7.71 -6.40 16.93
N MET A 366 -8.46 -6.23 15.86
CA MET A 366 -8.78 -4.95 15.24
C MET A 366 -10.05 -4.33 15.83
N VAL A 367 -10.21 -3.02 15.69
CA VAL A 367 -11.46 -2.29 15.98
C VAL A 367 -12.26 -1.96 14.72
N GLY A 368 -11.73 -2.30 13.56
CA GLY A 368 -12.28 -2.03 12.24
C GLY A 368 -11.16 -1.90 11.22
N TYR A 369 -11.51 -1.73 9.95
CA TYR A 369 -10.55 -1.48 8.87
C TYR A 369 -11.09 -0.45 7.89
N SER A 370 -10.23 0.13 7.07
CA SER A 370 -10.61 1.04 6.01
C SER A 370 -10.16 0.56 4.64
N LEU A 371 -10.98 0.85 3.64
CA LEU A 371 -10.60 0.82 2.23
C LEU A 371 -10.69 2.26 1.69
N LEU A 372 -9.54 2.85 1.37
CA LEU A 372 -9.47 4.13 0.68
C LEU A 372 -9.30 3.90 -0.81
N ASN A 373 -10.31 4.22 -1.61
CA ASN A 373 -10.25 4.07 -3.05
C ASN A 373 -9.10 4.91 -3.62
N ALA A 374 -8.10 4.23 -4.22
CA ALA A 374 -6.83 4.82 -4.63
C ALA A 374 -6.98 5.82 -5.80
N ARG A 375 -8.17 5.87 -6.43
CA ARG A 375 -8.48 6.74 -7.56
C ARG A 375 -9.42 7.90 -7.20
N THR A 376 -10.39 7.67 -6.34
CA THR A 376 -11.41 8.68 -6.00
C THR A 376 -11.15 9.38 -4.68
N GLY A 377 -10.31 8.80 -3.81
CA GLY A 377 -10.07 9.30 -2.47
C GLY A 377 -11.25 9.12 -1.51
N LYS A 378 -12.27 8.34 -1.88
CA LYS A 378 -13.36 7.94 -0.98
C LYS A 378 -12.85 6.91 0.03
N LEU A 379 -13.02 7.18 1.32
CA LEU A 379 -12.61 6.29 2.40
C LEU A 379 -13.83 5.58 2.97
N THR A 380 -13.84 4.26 2.94
CA THR A 380 -14.90 3.45 3.57
C THR A 380 -14.34 2.81 4.83
N PHE A 381 -14.95 3.06 5.99
CA PHE A 381 -14.56 2.47 7.27
C PHE A 381 -15.56 1.41 7.70
N TYR A 382 -15.10 0.19 7.92
CA TYR A 382 -15.90 -0.98 8.29
C TYR A 382 -15.75 -1.26 9.77
N LYS A 383 -16.85 -1.12 10.52
CA LYS A 383 -16.86 -1.23 11.98
C LYS A 383 -17.18 -2.64 12.51
N ASP A 384 -17.85 -3.50 11.74
CA ASP A 384 -18.29 -4.81 12.24
C ASP A 384 -17.15 -5.84 12.31
N ALA A 385 -15.96 -5.51 11.81
CA ALA A 385 -14.75 -6.30 12.03
C ALA A 385 -14.17 -6.12 13.45
N ASN A 386 -14.73 -5.22 14.27
CA ASN A 386 -14.31 -5.01 15.66
C ASN A 386 -14.29 -6.32 16.46
N GLY A 387 -13.16 -6.58 17.13
CA GLY A 387 -12.92 -7.81 17.88
C GLY A 387 -12.30 -8.95 17.07
N SER A 388 -12.31 -8.87 15.73
CA SER A 388 -11.67 -9.86 14.85
C SER A 388 -10.14 -9.72 14.88
N LEU A 389 -9.41 -10.76 14.48
CA LEU A 389 -7.96 -10.78 14.33
C LEU A 389 -7.48 -9.62 13.46
N ASN A 390 -6.49 -8.88 13.94
CA ASN A 390 -5.76 -7.90 13.13
C ASN A 390 -4.73 -8.59 12.20
N GLY A 391 -4.22 -7.86 11.22
CA GLY A 391 -3.32 -8.42 10.20
C GLY A 391 -2.03 -9.00 10.83
N LYS A 392 -1.51 -8.34 11.86
CA LYS A 392 -0.34 -8.83 12.61
C LYS A 392 -0.61 -10.15 13.33
N ALA A 393 -1.80 -10.33 13.90
CA ALA A 393 -2.20 -11.58 14.51
C ALA A 393 -2.38 -12.69 13.47
N ALA A 394 -2.94 -12.40 12.31
CA ALA A 394 -3.06 -13.36 11.21
C ALA A 394 -1.69 -13.84 10.71
N MET A 395 -0.73 -12.91 10.54
CA MET A 395 0.67 -13.26 10.24
C MET A 395 1.28 -14.17 11.31
N ASN A 396 1.08 -13.85 12.59
CA ASN A 396 1.59 -14.67 13.69
C ASN A 396 0.96 -16.07 13.71
N VAL A 397 -0.31 -16.22 13.34
CA VAL A 397 -0.96 -17.54 13.20
C VAL A 397 -0.25 -18.31 12.09
N ALA A 398 -0.05 -17.69 10.93
CA ALA A 398 0.60 -18.34 9.80
C ALA A 398 2.04 -18.79 10.11
N GLU A 399 2.86 -17.91 10.68
CA GLU A 399 4.24 -18.22 11.04
C GLU A 399 4.35 -19.29 12.14
N LYS A 400 3.37 -19.36 13.06
CA LYS A 400 3.33 -20.43 14.08
C LYS A 400 2.99 -21.79 13.47
N THR A 401 2.08 -21.82 12.49
CA THR A 401 1.73 -23.05 11.76
C THR A 401 2.95 -23.64 11.04
N PHE A 402 3.79 -22.78 10.43
CA PHE A 402 4.98 -23.18 9.68
C PHE A 402 6.30 -22.93 10.42
N ARG A 403 6.28 -23.02 11.75
CA ARG A 403 7.43 -22.69 12.60
C ARG A 403 8.64 -23.60 12.34
N ALA A 404 8.42 -24.87 12.00
CA ALA A 404 9.48 -25.84 11.72
C ALA A 404 10.22 -25.50 10.42
N GLN A 405 9.47 -25.06 9.40
CA GLN A 405 9.96 -24.66 8.08
C GLN A 405 10.61 -23.27 8.11
N LYS A 406 10.37 -22.49 9.17
CA LYS A 406 10.83 -21.10 9.33
C LYS A 406 10.35 -20.19 8.21
N TYR A 407 9.11 -20.39 7.76
CA TYR A 407 8.49 -19.47 6.83
C TYR A 407 8.17 -18.14 7.52
N SER A 408 8.25 -17.07 6.74
CA SER A 408 7.89 -15.72 7.14
C SER A 408 6.61 -15.30 6.43
N ALA A 409 5.71 -14.64 7.14
CA ALA A 409 4.49 -14.15 6.54
C ALA A 409 4.79 -12.92 5.67
N GLY A 410 4.25 -12.92 4.46
CA GLY A 410 4.15 -11.74 3.63
C GLY A 410 3.05 -10.79 4.10
N THR A 411 2.84 -9.73 3.33
CA THR A 411 1.83 -8.71 3.60
C THR A 411 0.43 -9.34 3.60
N PRO A 412 -0.31 -9.31 4.73
CA PRO A 412 -1.63 -9.92 4.80
C PRO A 412 -2.68 -9.01 4.14
N THR A 413 -3.64 -9.60 3.43
CA THR A 413 -4.77 -8.87 2.84
C THR A 413 -6.09 -9.41 3.36
N LEU A 414 -7.03 -8.52 3.69
CA LEU A 414 -8.34 -8.91 4.23
C LEU A 414 -9.40 -8.83 3.14
N TYR A 415 -10.11 -9.92 2.92
CA TYR A 415 -11.24 -9.99 2.01
C TYR A 415 -12.49 -10.49 2.72
N MET A 416 -13.63 -10.23 2.11
CA MET A 416 -14.83 -11.01 2.38
C MET A 416 -14.84 -12.22 1.46
N ILE A 417 -14.63 -13.41 2.02
CA ILE A 417 -14.62 -14.67 1.28
C ILE A 417 -15.75 -15.51 1.89
N TYR A 418 -16.70 -15.94 1.06
CA TYR A 418 -17.83 -16.76 1.51
C TYR A 418 -18.64 -16.13 2.65
N GLY A 419 -18.83 -14.80 2.60
CA GLY A 419 -19.54 -14.04 3.63
C GLY A 419 -18.77 -13.84 4.94
N GLN A 420 -17.54 -14.36 5.05
CA GLN A 420 -16.68 -14.24 6.22
C GLN A 420 -15.51 -13.28 5.97
N PHE A 421 -15.09 -12.56 7.01
CA PHE A 421 -13.84 -11.82 6.96
C PHE A 421 -12.68 -12.81 7.03
N THR A 422 -11.84 -12.81 6.01
CA THR A 422 -10.77 -13.80 5.83
C THR A 422 -9.48 -13.10 5.43
N TRP A 423 -8.43 -13.37 6.19
CA TRP A 423 -7.07 -12.95 5.88
C TRP A 423 -6.44 -13.92 4.89
N VAL A 424 -5.93 -13.39 3.78
CA VAL A 424 -5.04 -14.09 2.85
C VAL A 424 -3.62 -13.74 3.27
N VAL A 425 -2.87 -14.74 3.71
CA VAL A 425 -1.51 -14.57 4.23
C VAL A 425 -0.58 -15.48 3.45
N PRO A 426 0.20 -14.94 2.50
CA PRO A 426 1.20 -15.74 1.83
C PRO A 426 2.43 -15.95 2.72
N LEU A 427 3.14 -17.05 2.50
CA LEU A 427 4.31 -17.48 3.27
C LEU A 427 5.50 -17.69 2.35
N MET A 428 6.65 -17.19 2.78
CA MET A 428 7.91 -17.25 2.04
C MET A 428 9.02 -17.86 2.89
N ASP A 429 9.99 -18.48 2.23
CA ASP A 429 11.24 -18.89 2.89
C ASP A 429 12.18 -17.71 3.14
N SER A 430 13.37 -17.99 3.69
CA SER A 430 14.39 -16.98 4.00
C SER A 430 14.97 -16.26 2.78
N ASN A 431 14.71 -16.74 1.56
CA ASN A 431 15.14 -16.13 0.31
C ASN A 431 13.99 -15.38 -0.39
N ASP A 432 12.90 -15.08 0.34
CA ASP A 432 11.69 -14.43 -0.18
C ASP A 432 11.00 -15.24 -1.31
N VAL A 433 11.26 -16.55 -1.38
CA VAL A 433 10.59 -17.45 -2.33
C VAL A 433 9.26 -17.87 -1.74
N PHE A 434 8.18 -17.72 -2.52
CA PHE A 434 6.86 -18.20 -2.17
C PHE A 434 6.86 -19.71 -1.93
N ARG A 435 6.28 -20.14 -0.80
CA ARG A 435 6.21 -21.55 -0.40
C ARG A 435 4.80 -22.03 -0.16
N ASP A 436 3.98 -21.23 0.52
CA ASP A 436 2.64 -21.62 0.93
C ASP A 436 1.77 -20.36 1.06
N MET A 437 0.46 -20.53 1.18
CA MET A 437 -0.48 -19.45 1.47
C MET A 437 -1.55 -19.94 2.43
N MET A 438 -2.09 -19.03 3.24
CA MET A 438 -3.11 -19.35 4.22
C MET A 438 -4.33 -18.47 4.08
N LEU A 439 -5.52 -19.07 4.21
CA LEU A 439 -6.77 -18.36 4.45
C LEU A 439 -7.14 -18.51 5.91
N ILE A 440 -7.18 -17.42 6.66
CA ILE A 440 -7.42 -17.42 8.10
C ILE A 440 -8.70 -16.64 8.40
N ASN A 441 -9.69 -17.27 9.01
CA ASN A 441 -10.91 -16.58 9.43
C ASN A 441 -10.58 -15.51 10.48
N ALA A 442 -11.02 -14.27 10.25
CA ALA A 442 -10.71 -13.17 11.13
C ALA A 442 -11.43 -13.27 12.48
N LYS A 443 -12.61 -13.92 12.58
CA LYS A 443 -13.30 -14.10 13.87
C LYS A 443 -12.72 -15.26 14.70
N ASN A 444 -12.23 -16.31 14.04
CA ASN A 444 -11.74 -17.52 14.70
C ASN A 444 -10.43 -18.01 14.05
N GLU A 445 -9.30 -17.72 14.71
CA GLU A 445 -7.95 -18.10 14.24
C GLU A 445 -7.72 -19.62 14.08
N LYS A 446 -8.60 -20.47 14.64
CA LYS A 446 -8.53 -21.92 14.46
C LYS A 446 -9.20 -22.41 13.17
N VAL A 447 -9.89 -21.53 12.46
CA VAL A 447 -10.53 -21.83 11.17
C VAL A 447 -9.66 -21.26 10.08
N TYR A 448 -8.79 -22.11 9.54
CA TYR A 448 -7.88 -21.75 8.46
C TYR A 448 -7.61 -22.92 7.52
N SER A 449 -7.18 -22.61 6.30
CA SER A 449 -6.55 -23.56 5.37
C SER A 449 -5.14 -23.08 5.01
N ALA A 450 -4.31 -24.02 4.55
CA ALA A 450 -2.98 -23.75 4.00
C ALA A 450 -2.74 -24.69 2.82
N ASP A 451 -2.23 -24.16 1.71
CA ASP A 451 -1.84 -24.94 0.53
C ASP A 451 -0.96 -24.06 -0.38
N GLU A 452 -0.06 -24.69 -1.16
CA GLU A 452 0.79 -23.99 -2.13
C GLU A 452 0.01 -23.51 -3.35
N THR A 453 -1.13 -24.15 -3.64
CA THR A 453 -1.96 -23.87 -4.80
C THR A 453 -3.24 -23.14 -4.41
N LYS A 454 -3.60 -22.13 -5.19
CA LYS A 454 -4.79 -21.32 -4.94
C LYS A 454 -6.06 -22.18 -4.94
N ARG A 455 -6.20 -23.12 -5.87
CA ARG A 455 -7.39 -23.98 -5.96
C ARG A 455 -7.61 -24.78 -4.66
N ASN A 456 -6.62 -25.57 -4.26
CA ASN A 456 -6.74 -26.41 -3.07
C ASN A 456 -6.91 -25.58 -1.81
N LEU A 457 -6.26 -24.41 -1.72
CA LEU A 457 -6.39 -23.50 -0.58
C LEU A 457 -7.85 -23.11 -0.33
N PHE A 458 -8.54 -22.66 -1.39
CA PHE A 458 -9.93 -22.20 -1.31
C PHE A 458 -10.89 -23.36 -1.06
N ASP A 459 -10.68 -24.52 -1.70
CA ASP A 459 -11.51 -25.70 -1.47
C ASP A 459 -11.37 -26.25 -0.04
N ALA A 460 -10.15 -26.31 0.49
CA ALA A 460 -9.90 -26.63 1.89
C ALA A 460 -10.55 -25.59 2.82
N TYR A 461 -10.55 -24.31 2.44
CA TYR A 461 -11.19 -23.26 3.25
C TYR A 461 -12.70 -23.40 3.31
N LYS A 462 -13.38 -23.67 2.18
CA LYS A 462 -14.83 -23.98 2.14
C LYS A 462 -15.16 -25.10 3.14
N TYR A 463 -14.35 -26.15 3.15
CA TYR A 463 -14.50 -27.26 4.09
C TYR A 463 -14.33 -26.82 5.55
N GLN A 464 -13.33 -25.99 5.86
CA GLN A 464 -13.10 -25.48 7.23
C GLN A 464 -14.25 -24.60 7.71
N LEU A 465 -14.79 -23.73 6.85
CA LEU A 465 -15.97 -22.93 7.19
C LEU A 465 -17.18 -23.82 7.49
N ALA A 466 -17.46 -24.80 6.62
CA ALA A 466 -18.62 -25.70 6.75
C ALA A 466 -18.56 -26.64 7.97
N THR A 467 -17.36 -26.93 8.48
CA THR A 467 -17.15 -27.88 9.58
C THR A 467 -16.90 -27.21 10.92
N ARG A 468 -16.25 -26.04 10.96
CA ARG A 468 -15.81 -25.39 12.20
C ARG A 468 -16.63 -24.17 12.61
N LEU A 469 -17.43 -23.58 11.71
CA LEU A 469 -18.31 -22.44 12.00
C LEU A 469 -19.80 -22.83 12.08
N THR A 470 -20.10 -24.01 12.62
CA THR A 470 -21.49 -24.49 12.75
C THR A 470 -22.35 -23.52 13.58
N GLY A 471 -23.39 -22.94 12.97
CA GLY A 471 -24.33 -22.01 13.62
C GLY A 471 -24.12 -20.52 13.33
N ASP A 472 -23.19 -20.14 12.43
CA ASP A 472 -23.11 -18.76 11.90
C ASP A 472 -23.99 -18.65 10.63
N ASP A 473 -25.15 -17.99 10.74
CA ASP A 473 -26.12 -17.77 9.65
C ASP A 473 -25.54 -16.96 8.47
N THR A 474 -24.33 -16.41 8.60
CA THR A 474 -23.66 -15.62 7.55
C THR A 474 -22.73 -16.44 6.67
N VAL A 475 -22.56 -17.74 6.94
CA VAL A 475 -21.97 -18.69 5.98
C VAL A 475 -23.12 -19.11 5.05
N PRO A 476 -23.17 -18.68 3.76
CA PRO A 476 -24.20 -19.15 2.87
C PRO A 476 -24.29 -20.69 2.86
N ASN A 477 -25.50 -21.20 3.10
CA ASN A 477 -25.79 -22.64 3.05
C ASN A 477 -25.49 -23.26 1.67
N ASP A 478 -25.30 -22.42 0.65
CA ASP A 478 -25.03 -22.78 -0.74
C ASP A 478 -23.53 -22.76 -1.13
N ILE A 479 -22.58 -22.36 -0.24
CA ILE A 479 -21.12 -22.42 -0.56
C ILE A 479 -20.63 -23.88 -0.68
N ALA A 480 -21.48 -24.79 -0.23
CA ALA A 480 -21.29 -26.20 -0.10
C ALA A 480 -22.69 -26.77 0.02
N GLU A 481 -23.32 -27.22 -1.06
CA GLU A 481 -24.60 -27.94 -0.95
C GLU A 481 -24.33 -29.18 -0.09
N LEU A 482 -24.61 -29.09 1.21
CA LEU A 482 -24.42 -30.18 2.14
C LEU A 482 -25.44 -31.26 1.78
N LYS A 483 -25.03 -32.20 0.94
CA LYS A 483 -25.85 -33.30 0.49
C LYS A 483 -25.71 -34.48 1.43
N GLU A 484 -26.87 -35.00 1.82
CA GLU A 484 -26.98 -36.30 2.45
C GLU A 484 -27.28 -37.33 1.36
N HIS A 485 -26.46 -38.37 1.28
CA HIS A 485 -26.66 -39.44 0.32
C HIS A 485 -26.55 -40.80 0.99
N THR A 486 -27.51 -41.67 0.68
CA THR A 486 -27.51 -43.06 1.12
C THR A 486 -27.34 -43.95 -0.09
N GLY A 487 -26.31 -44.79 -0.09
CA GLY A 487 -26.03 -45.63 -1.25
C GLY A 487 -25.12 -46.81 -0.94
N THR A 488 -24.86 -47.59 -1.98
CA THR A 488 -24.00 -48.77 -1.91
C THR A 488 -22.65 -48.45 -2.53
N ILE A 489 -21.60 -48.80 -1.82
CA ILE A 489 -20.22 -48.57 -2.26
C ILE A 489 -19.87 -49.48 -3.44
N THR A 490 -19.36 -48.90 -4.52
CA THR A 490 -18.89 -49.63 -5.71
C THR A 490 -17.42 -49.98 -5.62
N ASP A 491 -16.59 -49.08 -5.09
CA ASP A 491 -15.14 -49.26 -5.05
C ASP A 491 -14.60 -48.67 -3.77
N VAL A 492 -13.55 -49.28 -3.22
CA VAL A 492 -12.90 -48.85 -1.97
C VAL A 492 -11.40 -48.95 -2.16
N TYR A 493 -10.70 -47.88 -1.85
CA TYR A 493 -9.26 -47.83 -1.75
C TYR A 493 -8.87 -47.38 -0.34
N LYS A 494 -7.82 -47.98 0.22
CA LYS A 494 -7.36 -47.68 1.58
C LYS A 494 -5.87 -47.47 1.53
N TYR A 495 -5.40 -46.38 2.10
CA TYR A 495 -3.98 -46.09 2.22
C TYR A 495 -3.67 -45.51 3.59
N GLN A 496 -2.46 -45.79 4.05
CA GLN A 496 -1.98 -45.33 5.34
C GLN A 496 -1.32 -43.97 5.18
N ALA A 497 -1.82 -42.97 5.89
CA ALA A 497 -1.14 -41.70 6.12
C ALA A 497 -0.34 -41.79 7.44
N GLU A 498 0.51 -40.81 7.75
CA GLU A 498 1.49 -40.89 8.84
C GLU A 498 0.89 -41.34 10.18
N GLU A 499 -0.30 -40.85 10.56
CA GLU A 499 -0.93 -41.13 11.86
C GLU A 499 -2.31 -41.83 11.76
N ASN A 500 -2.91 -41.93 10.58
CA ASN A 500 -4.26 -42.48 10.38
C ASN A 500 -4.40 -43.24 9.05
N THR A 501 -5.51 -43.94 8.85
CA THR A 501 -5.83 -44.60 7.58
C THR A 501 -6.92 -43.81 6.88
N ASN A 502 -6.61 -43.33 5.67
CA ASN A 502 -7.60 -42.71 4.80
C ASN A 502 -8.26 -43.78 3.94
N VAL A 503 -9.58 -43.69 3.85
CA VAL A 503 -10.40 -44.59 3.05
C VAL A 503 -11.12 -43.78 2.01
N GLU A 504 -10.82 -44.08 0.75
CA GLU A 504 -11.48 -43.53 -0.42
C GLU A 504 -12.52 -44.54 -0.92
N PHE A 505 -13.71 -44.07 -1.29
CA PHE A 505 -14.75 -44.94 -1.81
C PHE A 505 -15.68 -44.23 -2.78
N MET A 506 -16.24 -44.98 -3.72
CA MET A 506 -17.25 -44.48 -4.65
C MET A 506 -18.61 -45.06 -4.30
N ILE A 507 -19.68 -44.29 -4.50
CA ILE A 507 -21.07 -44.73 -4.28
C ILE A 507 -21.77 -44.90 -5.63
N LYS A 508 -22.53 -45.99 -5.77
CA LYS A 508 -23.26 -46.30 -7.00
C LYS A 508 -24.17 -45.15 -7.43
N GLY A 509 -23.94 -44.62 -8.63
CA GLY A 509 -24.74 -43.54 -9.22
C GLY A 509 -24.21 -42.14 -8.92
N LEU A 510 -23.10 -42.01 -8.19
CA LEU A 510 -22.36 -40.75 -8.02
C LEU A 510 -21.00 -40.86 -8.69
N ASP A 511 -20.67 -39.91 -9.57
CA ASP A 511 -19.37 -39.83 -10.23
C ASP A 511 -18.38 -39.02 -9.38
N LYS A 512 -18.18 -39.49 -8.13
CA LYS A 512 -17.34 -38.85 -7.11
C LYS A 512 -16.62 -39.90 -6.26
N VAL A 513 -15.42 -39.53 -5.81
CA VAL A 513 -14.60 -40.26 -4.84
C VAL A 513 -14.76 -39.60 -3.47
N PHE A 514 -15.27 -40.34 -2.51
CA PHE A 514 -15.48 -39.89 -1.15
C PHE A 514 -14.32 -40.29 -0.25
N VAL A 515 -13.84 -39.38 0.59
CA VAL A 515 -12.71 -39.63 1.49
C VAL A 515 -13.15 -39.48 2.95
N VAL A 516 -12.78 -40.46 3.77
CA VAL A 516 -12.98 -40.46 5.23
C VAL A 516 -11.72 -40.97 5.91
N SER A 517 -11.21 -40.19 6.88
CA SER A 517 -10.11 -40.63 7.76
C SER A 517 -10.63 -41.49 8.91
N SER A 518 -9.85 -42.51 9.30
CA SER A 518 -10.09 -43.33 10.49
C SER A 518 -10.07 -42.54 11.79
N GLU A 519 -9.48 -41.34 11.79
CA GLU A 519 -9.51 -40.42 12.92
C GLU A 519 -10.91 -39.84 13.15
N ASN A 520 -11.63 -39.55 12.06
CA ASN A 520 -13.00 -39.02 12.12
C ASN A 520 -14.03 -40.12 12.37
N ASN A 521 -13.81 -41.31 11.79
CA ASN A 521 -14.66 -42.47 12.06
C ASN A 521 -13.84 -43.77 12.03
N PRO A 522 -13.57 -44.40 13.19
CA PRO A 522 -12.71 -45.59 13.25
C PRO A 522 -13.31 -46.80 12.53
N TYR A 523 -14.61 -46.83 12.25
CA TYR A 523 -15.25 -47.94 11.54
C TYR A 523 -15.05 -47.89 10.02
N VAL A 524 -14.56 -46.76 9.48
CA VAL A 524 -14.34 -46.59 8.04
C VAL A 524 -13.34 -47.60 7.48
N VAL A 525 -12.35 -48.02 8.27
CA VAL A 525 -11.31 -48.97 7.84
C VAL A 525 -11.87 -50.35 7.50
N PHE A 526 -13.07 -50.68 7.98
CA PHE A 526 -13.76 -51.94 7.70
C PHE A 526 -14.72 -51.86 6.50
N LEU A 527 -14.71 -50.76 5.75
CA LEU A 527 -15.49 -50.62 4.52
C LEU A 527 -15.06 -51.62 3.45
N ASN A 528 -16.04 -52.23 2.80
CA ASN A 528 -15.84 -53.12 1.67
C ASN A 528 -16.81 -52.77 0.53
N LYS A 529 -16.44 -53.13 -0.69
CA LYS A 529 -17.33 -53.09 -1.86
C LYS A 529 -18.66 -53.78 -1.53
N GLY A 530 -19.78 -53.13 -1.83
CA GLY A 530 -21.13 -53.61 -1.49
C GLY A 530 -21.68 -53.15 -0.13
N SER A 531 -20.89 -52.46 0.70
CA SER A 531 -21.40 -51.89 1.96
C SER A 531 -22.41 -50.77 1.68
N LYS A 532 -23.49 -50.71 2.47
CA LYS A 532 -24.41 -49.56 2.47
C LYS A 532 -23.93 -48.52 3.47
N VAL A 533 -23.92 -47.28 3.02
CA VAL A 533 -23.48 -46.15 3.83
C VAL A 533 -24.43 -44.99 3.65
N LYS A 534 -24.54 -44.21 4.71
CA LYS A 534 -25.14 -42.90 4.71
C LYS A 534 -24.03 -41.90 4.95
N ILE A 535 -23.87 -40.97 4.02
CA ILE A 535 -22.84 -39.94 4.07
C ILE A 535 -23.48 -38.56 4.04
N LYS A 536 -22.89 -37.63 4.78
CA LYS A 536 -23.08 -36.20 4.54
C LYS A 536 -21.80 -35.63 3.99
N TYR A 537 -21.87 -34.93 2.88
CA TYR A 537 -20.70 -34.33 2.25
C TYR A 537 -21.06 -32.97 1.66
N VAL A 538 -20.03 -32.20 1.36
CA VAL A 538 -20.13 -30.91 0.71
C VAL A 538 -20.09 -31.14 -0.79
N ASP A 539 -21.20 -30.92 -1.50
CA ASP A 539 -21.26 -31.10 -2.94
C ASP A 539 -20.63 -29.90 -3.65
N THR A 540 -19.43 -30.11 -4.18
CA THR A 540 -18.69 -29.17 -5.04
C THR A 540 -18.60 -29.74 -6.45
N ASP A 541 -18.06 -29.01 -7.44
CA ASP A 541 -17.80 -29.60 -8.78
C ASP A 541 -16.60 -30.58 -8.80
N GLU A 542 -15.98 -30.84 -7.64
CA GLU A 542 -14.79 -31.69 -7.54
C GLU A 542 -15.11 -33.18 -7.68
N THR A 543 -14.16 -33.91 -8.27
CA THR A 543 -14.23 -35.38 -8.39
C THR A 543 -13.96 -36.06 -7.06
N VAL A 544 -13.16 -35.46 -6.17
CA VAL A 544 -12.83 -36.00 -4.85
C VAL A 544 -13.44 -35.12 -3.76
N THR A 545 -14.04 -35.72 -2.73
CA THR A 545 -14.77 -34.98 -1.70
C THR A 545 -14.66 -35.63 -0.32
N ASN A 546 -14.40 -34.83 0.71
CA ASN A 546 -14.39 -35.28 2.10
C ASN A 546 -15.82 -35.44 2.66
N VAL A 547 -16.05 -36.52 3.40
CA VAL A 547 -17.34 -36.80 4.05
C VAL A 547 -17.33 -36.28 5.49
N LYS A 548 -18.35 -35.48 5.84
CA LYS A 548 -18.58 -34.84 7.14
C LYS A 548 -19.14 -35.79 8.19
N ASP A 549 -20.11 -36.60 7.79
CA ASP A 549 -20.76 -37.57 8.67
C ASP A 549 -20.85 -38.90 7.92
N PHE A 550 -20.45 -39.97 8.60
CA PHE A 550 -20.37 -41.29 8.03
C PHE A 550 -21.08 -42.27 8.95
N GLU A 551 -22.11 -42.91 8.43
CA GLU A 551 -22.82 -43.99 9.09
C GLU A 551 -22.85 -45.21 8.19
N ARG A 552 -22.34 -46.33 8.71
CA ARG A 552 -22.49 -47.62 8.05
C ARG A 552 -23.87 -48.18 8.38
N ILE A 553 -24.68 -48.39 7.35
CA ILE A 553 -26.00 -49.01 7.49
C ILE A 553 -25.78 -50.52 7.54
N LYS A 554 -26.27 -51.15 8.62
CA LYS A 554 -26.20 -52.61 8.82
C LYS A 554 -27.18 -53.37 7.94
#